data_AF-A0A3S1ZZP0-F1
#
_entry.id   AF-A0A3S1ZZP0-F1
#
_cell.length_a   1.000
_cell.length_b   1.000
_cell.length_c   1.000
_cell.angle_alpha   90.00
_cell.angle_beta   90.00
_cell.angle_gamma   90.00
#
_symmetry.space_group_name_H-M   'P 1'
#
loop_
_entity.id
_entity.type
_entity.pdbx_description
1 polymer ?
#
loop_
_entity_poly.entity_id
_entity_poly.type
_entity_poly.pdbx_seq_one_letter_code
_entity_poly.pdbx_strand_id
1 'polypeptide(L)' 'AIILIGASGFSYEEAAEICGCAVGTIKSRVSRARTRLQEILKISGEDEFGPDAISAQVTGSNAA' A
#
# COMPACT_ATOMS: atom_id res chain seq x y z
N ALA A 1 4.32 1.88 10.39
CA ALA A 1 3.17 2.47 9.68
C ALA A 1 2.82 1.66 8.43
N ILE A 2 3.63 1.68 7.36
CA ILE A 2 3.30 0.93 6.12
C ILE A 2 3.16 -0.58 6.32
N ILE A 3 4.06 -1.23 7.07
CA ILE A 3 3.95 -2.67 7.33
C ILE A 3 2.64 -3.00 8.06
N LEU A 4 2.36 -2.30 9.16
CA LEU A 4 1.15 -2.54 9.96
C LEU A 4 -0.14 -2.43 9.14
N ILE A 5 -0.24 -1.41 8.29
CA ILE A 5 -1.50 -1.11 7.57
C ILE A 5 -1.54 -1.82 6.22
N GLY A 6 -0.48 -1.69 5.42
CA GLY A 6 -0.44 -2.20 4.05
C GLY A 6 -0.12 -3.68 3.94
N ALA A 7 0.69 -4.24 4.86
CA ALA A 7 1.07 -5.66 4.81
C ALA A 7 0.33 -6.50 5.85
N SER A 8 0.14 -5.97 7.06
CA SER A 8 -0.51 -6.69 8.17
C SER A 8 -2.02 -6.43 8.28
N GLY A 9 -2.57 -5.46 7.54
CA GLY A 9 -4.01 -5.21 7.47
C GLY A 9 -4.63 -4.54 8.71
N PHE A 10 -3.83 -3.98 9.63
CA PHE A 10 -4.35 -3.23 10.77
C PHE A 10 -5.01 -1.92 10.35
N SER A 11 -6.03 -1.50 11.10
CA SER A 11 -6.63 -0.17 11.01
C SER A 11 -5.64 0.94 11.43
N TYR A 12 -5.98 2.19 11.12
CA TYR A 12 -5.16 3.32 11.53
C TYR A 12 -5.14 3.49 13.05
N GLU A 13 -6.25 3.17 13.70
CA GLU A 13 -6.48 3.23 15.14
C GLU A 13 -5.63 2.19 15.87
N GLU A 14 -5.66 0.93 15.45
CA GLU A 14 -4.82 -0.14 16.01
C GLU A 14 -3.32 0.17 15.82
N ALA A 15 -2.94 0.65 14.63
CA ALA A 15 -1.56 1.03 14.37
C ALA A 15 -1.08 2.21 15.24
N ALA A 16 -1.99 3.13 15.61
CA ALA A 16 -1.70 4.26 16.48
C ALA A 16 -1.49 3.81 17.93
N GLU A 17 -2.31 2.87 18.40
CA GLU A 17 -2.16 2.23 19.71
C GLU A 17 -0.84 1.46 19.82
N ILE A 18 -0.54 0.58 18.85
CA ILE A 18 0.72 -0.18 18.79
C ILE A 18 1.94 0.75 18.78
N CYS A 19 1.86 1.87 18.07
CA CYS A 19 2.97 2.82 17.95
C CYS A 19 3.02 3.88 19.07
N GLY A 20 2.05 3.90 20.00
CA GLY A 20 1.96 4.90 21.07
C GLY A 20 1.89 6.35 20.56
N CYS A 21 1.16 6.61 19.47
CA CYS A 21 1.04 7.97 18.91
C CYS A 21 -0.37 8.29 18.42
N ALA A 22 -0.61 9.55 18.04
CA ALA A 22 -1.92 9.97 17.54
C ALA A 22 -2.24 9.36 16.17
N VAL A 23 -3.52 9.06 15.91
CA VAL A 23 -4.00 8.52 14.62
C VAL A 23 -3.58 9.42 13.44
N GLY A 24 -3.63 10.75 13.60
CA GLY A 24 -3.17 11.70 12.58
C GLY A 24 -1.67 11.56 12.25
N THR A 25 -0.84 11.18 13.23
CA THR A 25 0.57 10.90 13.01
C THR A 25 0.74 9.67 12.12
N ILE A 26 -0.02 8.59 12.35
CA ILE A 26 0.00 7.40 11.50
C ILE A 26 -0.41 7.74 10.06
N LYS A 27 -1.52 8.46 9.87
CA LYS A 27 -1.98 8.90 8.54
C LYS A 27 -0.91 9.70 7.80
N SER A 28 -0.27 10.66 8.47
CA SER A 28 0.83 11.44 7.87
C SER A 28 2.07 10.61 7.54
N ARG A 29 2.41 9.62 8.38
CA ARG A 29 3.52 8.68 8.14
C ARG A 29 3.24 7.80 6.93
N VAL A 30 2.01 7.30 6.77
CA VAL A 30 1.59 6.47 5.62
C VAL A 30 1.65 7.27 4.33
N SER A 31 1.06 8.47 4.29
CA SER A 31 1.11 9.33 3.10
C SER A 31 2.54 9.57 2.61
N ARG A 32 3.43 10.05 3.50
CA ARG A 32 4.84 10.27 3.15
C ARG A 32 5.58 8.99 2.73
N ALA A 33 5.29 7.87 3.39
CA ALA A 33 5.93 6.60 3.05
C ALA A 33 5.49 6.07 1.67
N ARG A 34 4.23 6.26 1.28
CA ARG A 34 3.75 5.89 -0.08
C ARG A 34 4.46 6.69 -1.15
N THR A 35 4.53 8.02 -1.00
CA THR A 35 5.25 8.89 -1.95
C THR A 35 6.72 8.48 -2.07
N ARG A 36 7.40 8.28 -0.94
CA ARG A 36 8.81 7.85 -0.95
C ARG A 36 9.02 6.47 -1.57
N LEU A 37 8.08 5.55 -1.36
CA LEU A 37 8.16 4.22 -1.99
C LEU A 37 7.94 4.31 -3.50
N GLN A 38 7.01 5.13 -3.97
CA GLN A 38 6.82 5.38 -5.40
C GLN A 38 8.11 5.91 -6.04
N GLU A 39 8.78 6.88 -5.41
CA GLU A 39 10.07 7.41 -5.88
C GLU A 39 11.16 6.34 -5.93
N ILE A 40 11.32 5.55 -4.87
CA ILE A 40 12.35 4.50 -4.79
C ILE A 40 12.12 3.41 -5.84
N LEU A 41 10.86 3.02 -6.05
CA LEU A 41 10.47 2.01 -7.01
C LEU A 41 10.37 2.55 -8.44
N LYS A 42 10.59 3.87 -8.63
CA LYS A 42 10.46 4.59 -9.91
C LYS A 42 9.09 4.44 -10.55
N ILE A 43 8.05 4.35 -9.72
CA ILE A 43 6.68 4.17 -10.17
C ILE A 43 6.09 5.54 -10.51
N SER A 44 5.74 5.72 -11.78
CA SER A 44 5.31 7.00 -12.35
C SER A 44 3.80 7.08 -12.61
N GLY A 45 3.11 5.93 -12.69
CA GLY A 45 1.68 5.82 -13.00
C GLY A 45 0.98 4.67 -12.28
N GLU A 46 -0.36 4.73 -12.23
CA GLU A 46 -1.21 3.66 -11.65
C GLU A 46 -1.16 2.36 -12.47
N ASP A 47 -0.81 2.48 -13.75
CA ASP A 47 -0.61 1.42 -14.74
C ASP A 47 0.64 0.56 -14.50
N GLU A 48 1.57 1.02 -13.67
CA GLU A 48 2.69 0.20 -13.18
C GLU A 48 2.31 -0.67 -11.97
N PHE A 49 1.14 -0.42 -11.37
CA PHE A 49 0.59 -1.24 -10.29
C PHE A 49 -0.38 -2.27 -10.86
N GLY A 50 0.07 -3.52 -10.98
CA GLY A 50 -0.82 -4.61 -11.35
C GLY A 50 -0.06 -5.82 -11.86
N PRO A 51 -0.76 -6.96 -12.04
CA PRO A 51 -0.22 -8.05 -12.81
C PRO A 51 0.20 -7.51 -14.19
N ASP A 52 1.41 -7.85 -14.64
CA ASP A 52 1.86 -7.51 -15.99
C ASP A 52 0.87 -8.04 -17.05
N ALA A 53 1.00 -7.59 -18.30
CA ALA A 53 0.06 -7.96 -19.36
C ALA A 53 -0.14 -9.49 -19.48
N ILE A 54 0.87 -10.28 -19.11
CA ILE A 54 0.83 -11.74 -19.09
C ILE A 54 0.05 -12.27 -17.88
N SER A 55 0.33 -11.73 -16.70
CA SER A 55 -0.30 -12.08 -15.43
C SER A 55 -1.77 -11.65 -15.39
N ALA A 56 -2.13 -10.55 -16.05
CA ALA A 56 -3.51 -10.07 -16.15
C ALA A 56 -4.39 -11.04 -16.96
N GLN A 57 -3.83 -11.66 -18.01
CA GLN A 57 -4.52 -12.67 -18.84
C GLN A 57 -4.86 -13.94 -18.04
N VAL A 58 -3.98 -14.37 -17.14
CA VAL A 58 -4.20 -15.55 -16.28
C VAL A 58 -5.32 -15.30 -15.28
N THR A 59 -5.40 -14.09 -14.72
CA THR A 59 -6.43 -13.74 -13.74
C THR A 59 -7.80 -13.51 -14.39
N GLY A 60 -7.83 -13.10 -15.66
CA GLY A 60 -9.06 -12.84 -16.43
C GLY A 60 -9.70 -14.07 -17.11
N SER A 61 -8.93 -15.13 -17.37
CA SER A 61 -9.41 -16.28 -18.18
C SER A 61 -10.25 -17.31 -17.42
N ASN A 62 -10.57 -17.10 -16.14
CA ASN A 62 -11.36 -18.05 -15.34
C ASN A 62 -12.74 -17.51 -14.92
N ALA A 63 -13.24 -16.47 -15.59
CA ALA A 63 -14.62 -16.04 -15.50
C ALA A 63 -15.35 -16.38 -16.81
N ALA A 64 -16.10 -17.49 -16.78
CA ALA A 64 -16.93 -18.11 -17.82
C ALA A 64 -16.24 -19.11 -18.76
#